data_AF-A0A2N0LTV5-F1
#
_entry.id   AF-A0A2N0LTV5-F1
#
_cell.length_a   1.000
_cell.length_b   1.000
_cell.length_c   1.000
_cell.angle_alpha   90.00
_cell.angle_beta   90.00
_cell.angle_gamma   90.00
#
_symmetry.space_group_name_H-M   'P 1'
#
loop_
_entity.id
_entity.type
_entity.pdbx_description
1 polymer ?
#
loop_
_entity_poly.entity_id
_entity_poly.type
_entity_poly.pdbx_seq_one_letter_code
_entity_poly.pdbx_strand_id
1 'polypeptide(L)'
;MAPEILTSLEIENFKGIKKGKLEGLTQVNILVGRNNSGKSTVLDALILMRSAVVALDFLNEFGPDQILKRRVNRGEGEANYDELWPGMRTDLELRLAAEMVPEISVNQVWKSMGSNDAPRSTSTVVSRHPSSSRTAWSSRWRKAESAKKYRNTDAWQKLAAAISEDCATYLALIHLIDAQGIHSPYAERIWPELIQDRRDIKVTRMLNDIYRTNIEYLSFMPHPVQTRLVAAFPETGLPVDWLGDGFRYAVNILALGVSLHGSALLVEEMETHQHP
;
A
#
# COMPACT_ATOMS: atom_id res chain seq x y z
N MET A 1 15.90 17.16 0.07
CA MET A 1 15.30 15.95 -0.53
C MET A 1 14.95 15.00 0.61
N ALA A 2 13.79 14.33 0.55
CA ALA A 2 13.47 13.30 1.54
C ALA A 2 14.46 12.13 1.39
N PRO A 3 14.89 11.50 2.49
CA PRO A 3 15.83 10.38 2.40
C PRO A 3 15.19 9.18 1.68
N GLU A 4 15.98 8.48 0.87
CA GLU A 4 15.58 7.22 0.25
C GLU A 4 15.50 6.14 1.33
N ILE A 5 14.28 5.67 1.63
CA ILE A 5 14.07 4.70 2.71
C ILE A 5 14.20 3.27 2.21
N LEU A 6 13.71 2.90 1.02
CA LEU A 6 13.81 1.55 0.47
C LEU A 6 14.74 1.58 -0.74
N THR A 7 15.82 0.80 -0.70
CA THR A 7 16.88 0.83 -1.72
C THR A 7 16.94 -0.46 -2.54
N SER A 8 16.49 -1.59 -1.99
CA SER A 8 16.39 -2.84 -2.74
C SER A 8 15.27 -3.77 -2.24
N LEU A 9 14.83 -4.66 -3.13
CA LEU A 9 13.86 -5.71 -2.84
C LEU A 9 14.30 -7.02 -3.52
N GLU A 10 14.50 -8.07 -2.75
CA GLU A 10 14.73 -9.44 -3.23
C GLU A 10 13.50 -10.31 -2.96
N ILE A 11 13.13 -11.11 -3.97
CA ILE A 11 11.95 -11.97 -3.97
C ILE A 11 12.41 -13.38 -4.36
N GLU A 12 12.03 -14.37 -3.55
CA GLU A 12 12.28 -15.79 -3.83
C GLU A 12 10.98 -16.60 -3.64
N ASN A 13 10.69 -17.47 -4.61
CA ASN A 13 9.53 -18.37 -4.63
C ASN A 13 8.19 -17.69 -4.31
N PHE A 14 7.88 -16.58 -4.98
CA PHE A 14 6.63 -15.85 -4.80
C PHE A 14 5.90 -15.65 -6.13
N LYS A 15 4.68 -16.20 -6.23
CA LYS A 15 3.84 -16.22 -7.44
C LYS A 15 4.66 -16.61 -8.68
N GLY A 16 4.82 -15.68 -9.64
CA GLY A 16 5.56 -15.92 -10.89
C GLY A 16 7.09 -15.74 -10.79
N ILE A 17 7.62 -15.30 -9.64
CA ILE A 17 9.06 -15.02 -9.46
C ILE A 17 9.71 -16.16 -8.68
N LYS A 18 10.62 -16.89 -9.33
CA LYS A 18 11.44 -17.92 -8.67
C LYS A 18 12.53 -17.29 -7.81
N LYS A 19 13.30 -16.35 -8.38
CA LYS A 19 14.30 -15.54 -7.68
C LYS A 19 14.56 -14.26 -8.48
N GLY A 20 14.63 -13.12 -7.82
CA GLY A 20 14.97 -11.84 -8.45
C GLY A 20 15.24 -10.75 -7.43
N LYS A 21 16.08 -9.79 -7.80
CA LYS A 21 16.44 -8.63 -6.97
C LYS A 21 16.28 -7.35 -7.78
N LEU A 22 15.62 -6.35 -7.19
CA LEU A 22 15.59 -4.97 -7.66
C LEU A 22 16.50 -4.15 -6.78
N GLU A 23 17.42 -3.41 -7.38
CA GLU A 23 18.38 -2.52 -6.70
C GLU A 23 18.25 -1.10 -7.23
N GLY A 24 18.68 -0.12 -6.43
CA GLY A 24 18.59 1.29 -6.82
C GLY A 24 17.16 1.82 -6.82
N LEU A 25 16.32 1.32 -5.91
CA LEU A 25 15.00 1.91 -5.68
C LEU A 25 15.18 3.31 -5.09
N THR A 26 14.47 4.28 -5.66
CA THR A 26 14.52 5.69 -5.23
C THR A 26 13.13 6.15 -4.77
N GLN A 27 12.93 7.46 -4.59
CA GLN A 27 11.63 8.03 -4.23
C GLN A 27 10.53 7.73 -5.27
N VAL A 28 10.87 7.67 -6.57
CA VAL A 28 9.93 7.38 -7.65
C VAL A 28 10.49 6.26 -8.52
N ASN A 29 9.72 5.18 -8.67
CA ASN A 29 10.13 4.01 -9.43
C ASN A 29 9.05 3.67 -10.46
N ILE A 30 9.43 3.54 -11.72
CA ILE A 30 8.52 3.17 -12.82
C ILE A 30 8.90 1.76 -13.29
N LEU A 31 8.00 0.80 -13.13
CA LEU A 31 8.20 -0.57 -13.58
C LEU A 31 7.58 -0.76 -14.96
N VAL A 32 8.42 -0.89 -15.99
CA VAL A 32 8.00 -1.13 -17.38
C VAL A 32 8.40 -2.53 -17.84
N GLY A 33 7.63 -3.11 -18.76
CA GLY A 33 7.91 -4.43 -19.31
C GLY A 33 6.69 -5.11 -19.90
N ARG A 34 6.90 -6.24 -20.59
CA ARG A 34 5.81 -7.02 -21.20
C ARG A 34 4.82 -7.54 -20.14
N ASN A 35 3.63 -7.91 -20.59
CA ASN A 35 2.68 -8.63 -19.73
C ASN A 35 3.35 -9.89 -19.17
N ASN A 36 2.98 -10.23 -17.93
CA ASN A 36 3.51 -11.39 -17.22
C ASN A 36 5.02 -11.35 -16.88
N SER A 37 5.68 -10.19 -16.96
CA SER A 37 7.10 -10.02 -16.59
C SER A 37 7.37 -9.88 -15.08
N GLY A 38 6.35 -10.03 -14.23
CA GLY A 38 6.48 -9.94 -12.77
C GLY A 38 6.23 -8.55 -12.15
N LYS A 39 5.87 -7.52 -12.93
CA LYS A 39 5.61 -6.15 -12.42
C LYS A 39 4.62 -6.12 -11.25
N SER A 40 3.42 -6.69 -11.44
CA SER A 40 2.42 -6.75 -10.37
C SER A 40 2.88 -7.62 -9.19
N THR A 41 3.70 -8.65 -9.45
CA THR A 41 4.28 -9.49 -8.38
C THR A 41 5.27 -8.73 -7.50
N VAL A 42 5.99 -7.74 -8.05
CA VAL A 42 6.82 -6.82 -7.26
C VAL A 42 5.94 -5.98 -6.33
N LEU A 43 4.82 -5.46 -6.83
CA LEU A 43 3.87 -4.71 -5.99
C LEU A 43 3.23 -5.61 -4.92
N ASP A 44 2.84 -6.84 -5.29
CA ASP A 44 2.31 -7.85 -4.36
C ASP A 44 3.31 -8.18 -3.23
N ALA A 45 4.61 -8.23 -3.55
CA ALA A 45 5.64 -8.52 -2.57
C ALA A 45 5.75 -7.41 -1.51
N LEU A 46 5.61 -6.15 -1.92
CA LEU A 46 5.59 -5.01 -1.00
C LEU A 46 4.34 -4.99 -0.11
N ILE A 47 3.18 -5.40 -0.65
CA ILE A 47 1.94 -5.59 0.14
C ILE A 47 2.14 -6.70 1.18
N LEU A 48 2.70 -7.83 0.77
CA LEU A 48 2.98 -8.94 1.68
C LEU A 48 4.00 -8.52 2.75
N MET A 49 5.02 -7.75 2.37
CA MET A 49 6.02 -7.20 3.29
C MET A 49 5.38 -6.35 4.40
N ARG A 50 4.45 -5.45 4.04
CA ARG A 50 3.65 -4.68 5.01
C ARG A 50 2.76 -5.56 5.87
N SER A 51 2.20 -6.62 5.30
CA SER A 51 1.32 -7.57 6.01
C SER A 51 2.02 -8.31 7.15
N ALA A 52 3.35 -8.38 7.14
CA ALA A 52 4.11 -8.89 8.29
C ALA A 52 4.11 -7.94 9.49
N VAL A 53 3.90 -6.63 9.26
CA VAL A 53 3.91 -5.59 10.29
C VAL A 53 2.49 -5.23 10.73
N VAL A 54 1.58 -5.08 9.75
CA VAL A 54 0.18 -4.72 9.97
C VAL A 54 -0.70 -5.45 8.95
N ALA A 55 -1.67 -6.22 9.45
CA ALA A 55 -2.48 -7.12 8.63
C ALA A 55 -3.41 -6.37 7.66
N LEU A 56 -4.04 -5.29 8.12
CA LEU A 56 -4.98 -4.50 7.34
C LEU A 56 -4.35 -3.19 6.86
N ASP A 57 -4.61 -2.82 5.61
CA ASP A 57 -4.09 -1.59 5.02
C ASP A 57 -4.81 -0.34 5.56
N PHE A 58 -4.50 0.83 4.97
CA PHE A 58 -5.09 2.10 5.43
C PHE A 58 -6.60 2.19 5.18
N LEU A 59 -7.15 1.33 4.34
CA LEU A 59 -8.58 1.24 4.06
C LEU A 59 -9.22 0.05 4.79
N ASN A 60 -8.44 -0.72 5.53
CA ASN A 60 -8.81 -1.95 6.21
C ASN A 60 -8.97 -3.17 5.29
N GLU A 61 -8.27 -3.19 4.15
CA GLU A 61 -8.18 -4.38 3.30
C GLU A 61 -7.10 -5.33 3.84
N PHE A 62 -7.41 -6.63 3.91
CA PHE A 62 -6.47 -7.65 4.34
C PHE A 62 -5.44 -7.96 3.26
N GLY A 63 -4.15 -7.84 3.56
CA GLY A 63 -3.09 -7.84 2.55
C GLY A 63 -3.03 -9.11 1.66
N PRO A 64 -3.02 -10.33 2.22
CA PRO A 64 -3.08 -11.55 1.41
C PRO A 64 -4.33 -11.63 0.50
N ASP A 65 -5.50 -11.23 1.01
CA ASP A 65 -6.74 -11.16 0.22
C ASP A 65 -6.63 -10.15 -0.91
N GLN A 66 -6.06 -8.98 -0.64
CA GLN A 66 -5.80 -7.93 -1.63
C GLN A 66 -4.97 -8.51 -2.79
N ILE A 67 -3.88 -9.24 -2.49
CA ILE A 67 -3.01 -9.86 -3.50
C ILE A 67 -3.76 -10.88 -4.40
N LEU A 68 -4.69 -11.63 -3.83
CA LEU A 68 -5.42 -12.70 -4.54
C LEU A 68 -6.60 -12.16 -5.35
N LYS A 69 -7.36 -11.20 -4.79
CA LYS A 69 -8.56 -10.63 -5.41
C LYS A 69 -8.25 -9.65 -6.54
N ARG A 70 -7.02 -9.14 -6.64
CA ARG A 70 -6.56 -8.21 -7.68
C ARG A 70 -6.75 -8.67 -9.13
N ARG A 71 -6.77 -9.98 -9.38
CA ARG A 71 -6.94 -10.51 -10.76
C ARG A 71 -8.35 -10.96 -11.05
N VAL A 72 -8.97 -11.67 -10.09
CA VAL A 72 -10.35 -12.12 -10.17
C VAL A 72 -10.92 -12.08 -8.76
N ASN A 73 -11.94 -11.25 -8.55
CA ASN A 73 -12.70 -11.31 -7.32
C ASN A 73 -13.72 -12.45 -7.44
N ARG A 74 -13.44 -13.57 -6.77
CA ARG A 74 -14.33 -14.73 -6.72
C ARG A 74 -15.35 -14.69 -5.58
N GLY A 75 -15.38 -13.61 -4.79
CA GLY A 75 -16.24 -13.49 -3.61
C GLY A 75 -15.50 -13.76 -2.30
N GLU A 76 -16.21 -13.57 -1.18
CA GLU A 76 -15.65 -13.80 0.16
C GLU A 76 -15.51 -15.30 0.46
N GLY A 77 -14.37 -15.69 1.04
CA GLY A 77 -14.11 -17.09 1.45
C GLY A 77 -13.57 -18.00 0.35
N GLU A 78 -13.39 -17.51 -0.88
CA GLU A 78 -12.86 -18.29 -2.01
C GLU A 78 -11.36 -18.09 -2.28
N ALA A 79 -10.66 -17.41 -1.38
CA ALA A 79 -9.22 -17.17 -1.51
C ALA A 79 -8.44 -18.47 -1.23
N ASN A 80 -7.68 -18.95 -2.22
CA ASN A 80 -6.70 -20.00 -2.02
C ASN A 80 -5.32 -19.37 -1.78
N TYR A 81 -4.86 -19.36 -0.53
CA TYR A 81 -3.58 -18.75 -0.15
C TYR A 81 -2.36 -19.49 -0.69
N ASP A 82 -2.48 -20.76 -1.08
CA ASP A 82 -1.38 -21.50 -1.70
C ASP A 82 -1.04 -20.93 -3.10
N GLU A 83 -1.94 -20.14 -3.71
CA GLU A 83 -1.66 -19.39 -4.96
C GLU A 83 -0.53 -18.36 -4.82
N LEU A 84 -0.13 -18.00 -3.59
CA LEU A 84 1.04 -17.16 -3.35
C LEU A 84 2.36 -17.88 -3.68
N TRP A 85 2.36 -19.22 -3.72
CA TRP A 85 3.53 -20.03 -4.06
C TRP A 85 3.56 -20.38 -5.56
N PRO A 86 4.76 -20.46 -6.18
CA PRO A 86 4.91 -20.87 -7.57
C PRO A 86 4.30 -22.26 -7.82
N GLY A 87 3.22 -22.30 -8.61
CA GLY A 87 2.48 -23.53 -8.88
C GLY A 87 1.89 -24.19 -7.63
N MET A 88 1.58 -23.41 -6.58
CA MET A 88 1.07 -23.88 -5.28
C MET A 88 1.99 -24.88 -4.56
N ARG A 89 3.30 -24.87 -4.89
CA ARG A 89 4.31 -25.69 -4.22
C ARG A 89 4.70 -25.08 -2.88
N THR A 90 3.94 -25.44 -1.85
CA THR A 90 4.10 -24.92 -0.48
C THR A 90 5.26 -25.54 0.30
N ASP A 91 5.92 -26.54 -0.27
CA ASP A 91 7.22 -27.06 0.18
C ASP A 91 8.36 -26.05 -0.07
N LEU A 92 8.19 -25.12 -1.01
CA LEU A 92 9.15 -24.06 -1.27
C LEU A 92 9.09 -22.97 -0.19
N GLU A 93 10.27 -22.47 0.20
CA GLU A 93 10.36 -21.34 1.10
C GLU A 93 10.16 -20.02 0.33
N LEU A 94 9.05 -19.33 0.59
CA LEU A 94 8.77 -18.00 0.07
C LEU A 94 9.56 -16.99 0.92
N ARG A 95 10.48 -16.25 0.28
CA ARG A 95 11.30 -15.24 0.95
C ARG A 95 11.13 -13.87 0.33
N LEU A 96 11.05 -12.87 1.19
CA LEU A 96 11.14 -11.47 0.83
C LEU A 96 12.27 -10.84 1.65
N ALA A 97 13.17 -10.12 1.00
CA ALA A 97 14.19 -9.32 1.68
C ALA A 97 14.20 -7.91 1.12
N ALA A 98 14.44 -6.93 1.99
CA ALA A 98 14.59 -5.53 1.61
C ALA A 98 15.80 -4.94 2.29
N GLU A 99 16.56 -4.14 1.54
CA GLU A 99 17.51 -3.19 2.13
C GLU A 99 16.82 -1.83 2.14
N MET A 100 16.84 -1.20 3.30
CA MET A 100 16.26 0.11 3.50
C MET A 100 17.37 1.17 3.38
N VAL A 101 17.33 2.23 4.20
CA VAL A 101 18.52 3.07 4.43
C VAL A 101 19.75 2.16 4.64
N PRO A 102 20.97 2.55 4.22
CA PRO A 102 22.10 1.62 3.95
C PRO A 102 22.49 0.62 5.06
N GLU A 103 21.96 0.77 6.26
CA GLU A 103 22.29 0.01 7.45
C GLU A 103 21.17 -0.96 7.89
N ILE A 104 19.99 -0.92 7.28
CA ILE A 104 18.83 -1.70 7.72
C ILE A 104 18.45 -2.76 6.70
N SER A 105 18.48 -4.02 7.12
CA SER A 105 18.05 -5.17 6.32
C SER A 105 16.84 -5.83 6.95
N VAL A 106 15.77 -6.00 6.18
CA VAL A 106 14.55 -6.71 6.58
C VAL A 106 14.47 -8.02 5.81
N ASN A 107 14.23 -9.13 6.51
CA ASN A 107 14.08 -10.45 5.91
C ASN A 107 12.81 -11.11 6.43
N GLN A 108 12.03 -11.69 5.54
CA GLN A 108 10.78 -12.37 5.85
C GLN A 108 10.75 -13.73 5.18
N VAL A 109 10.39 -14.74 5.96
CA VAL A 109 10.12 -16.09 5.47
C VAL A 109 8.65 -16.38 5.71
N TRP A 110 7.94 -16.73 4.65
CA TRP A 110 6.51 -17.03 4.68
C TRP A 110 6.28 -18.52 4.54
N LYS A 111 5.33 -19.03 5.33
CA LYS A 111 4.89 -20.43 5.31
C LYS A 111 3.40 -20.50 5.02
N SER A 112 3.01 -21.46 4.19
CA SER A 112 1.59 -21.79 4.00
C SER A 112 1.03 -22.38 5.30
N MET A 113 -0.24 -22.12 5.55
CA MET A 113 -1.03 -22.72 6.63
C MET A 113 -2.12 -23.64 6.06
N GLY A 114 -2.05 -23.96 4.76
CA GLY A 114 -3.12 -24.57 3.97
C GLY A 114 -3.84 -23.53 3.11
N SER A 115 -4.61 -24.02 2.14
CA SER A 115 -5.28 -23.17 1.14
C SER A 115 -6.24 -22.14 1.74
N ASN A 116 -6.86 -22.45 2.88
CA ASN A 116 -7.93 -21.64 3.47
C ASN A 116 -7.45 -20.73 4.61
N ASP A 117 -6.21 -20.91 5.07
CA ASP A 117 -5.64 -20.18 6.20
C ASP A 117 -4.53 -19.24 5.71
N ALA A 118 -4.64 -17.97 6.09
CA ALA A 118 -3.66 -16.98 5.68
C ALA A 118 -2.24 -17.36 6.13
N PRO A 119 -1.21 -17.13 5.29
CA PRO A 119 0.14 -17.63 5.53
C PRO A 119 0.78 -17.03 6.78
N ARG A 120 1.83 -17.60 7.35
CA ARG A 120 2.52 -16.96 8.50
C ARG A 120 3.92 -16.54 8.11
N SER A 121 4.31 -15.32 8.51
CA SER A 121 5.68 -14.86 8.37
C SER A 121 6.46 -15.07 9.66
N THR A 122 7.72 -15.44 9.50
CA THR A 122 8.78 -15.16 10.48
C THR A 122 9.66 -14.09 9.89
N SER A 123 9.74 -12.95 10.56
CA SER A 123 10.41 -11.76 10.06
C SER A 123 11.54 -11.36 10.99
N THR A 124 12.60 -10.83 10.41
CA THR A 124 13.76 -10.31 11.13
C THR A 124 14.20 -9.00 10.54
N VAL A 125 14.65 -8.09 11.38
CA VAL A 125 15.33 -6.86 10.99
C VAL A 125 16.70 -6.84 11.63
N VAL A 126 17.69 -6.40 10.86
CA VAL A 126 19.06 -6.21 11.30
C VAL A 126 19.44 -4.76 11.05
N SER A 127 19.87 -4.06 12.09
CA SER A 127 20.49 -2.73 11.99
C SER A 127 22.02 -2.88 12.11
N ARG A 128 22.76 -2.39 11.12
CA ARG A 128 24.23 -2.46 11.02
C ARG A 128 24.93 -1.21 11.58
N HIS A 129 24.36 -0.60 12.62
CA HIS A 129 24.99 0.47 13.43
C HIS A 129 26.04 -0.13 14.40
N PRO A 130 26.98 0.64 15.01
CA PRO A 130 28.05 0.12 15.88
C PRO A 130 27.64 -0.86 16.99
N SER A 131 26.39 -0.84 17.44
CA SER A 131 25.76 -1.87 18.27
C SER A 131 24.72 -2.62 17.43
N SER A 132 25.16 -3.56 16.60
CA SER A 132 24.27 -4.29 15.69
C SER A 132 23.10 -4.89 16.46
N SER A 133 21.87 -4.52 16.10
CA SER A 133 20.66 -5.06 16.73
C SER A 133 19.99 -6.04 15.77
N ARG A 134 19.46 -7.14 16.31
CA ARG A 134 18.63 -8.09 15.58
C ARG A 134 17.31 -8.27 16.32
N THR A 135 16.22 -7.95 15.65
CA THR A 135 14.87 -8.09 16.20
C THR A 135 14.05 -9.00 15.31
N ALA A 136 13.29 -9.91 15.92
CA ALA A 136 12.43 -10.86 15.23
C ALA A 136 10.96 -10.68 15.64
N TRP A 137 10.05 -10.93 14.71
CA TRP A 137 8.61 -10.95 14.96
C TRP A 137 7.92 -11.92 14.00
N SER A 138 6.65 -12.20 14.27
CA SER A 138 5.80 -13.00 13.39
C SER A 138 4.55 -12.22 13.02
N SER A 139 4.02 -12.46 11.81
CA SER A 139 2.74 -11.86 11.44
C SER A 139 1.64 -12.34 12.38
N ARG A 140 0.73 -11.42 12.72
CA ARG A 140 -0.48 -11.71 13.47
C ARG A 140 -1.68 -11.28 12.65
N TRP A 141 -2.59 -12.21 12.41
CA TRP A 141 -3.83 -11.96 11.68
C TRP A 141 -4.92 -11.41 12.60
N ARG A 142 -4.64 -10.30 13.25
CA ARG A 142 -5.58 -9.65 14.17
C ARG A 142 -6.32 -8.53 13.43
N LYS A 143 -7.65 -8.62 13.35
CA LYS A 143 -8.50 -7.58 12.74
C LYS A 143 -8.34 -6.18 13.38
N ALA A 144 -7.80 -6.09 14.60
CA ALA A 144 -7.51 -4.83 15.29
C ALA A 144 -6.22 -4.14 14.81
N GLU A 145 -5.35 -4.84 14.08
CA GLU A 145 -4.07 -4.33 13.57
C GLU A 145 -4.28 -3.79 12.15
N SER A 146 -4.69 -2.52 12.06
CA SER A 146 -4.82 -1.79 10.80
C SER A 146 -3.82 -0.65 10.67
N ALA A 147 -3.51 -0.25 9.44
CA ALA A 147 -2.55 0.80 9.16
C ALA A 147 -3.00 2.17 9.69
N LYS A 148 -4.29 2.38 10.03
CA LYS A 148 -4.75 3.58 10.75
C LYS A 148 -4.31 3.60 12.23
N LYS A 149 -4.01 2.44 12.82
CA LYS A 149 -3.63 2.26 14.23
C LYS A 149 -2.26 1.59 14.38
N TYR A 150 -1.39 1.70 13.37
CA TYR A 150 -0.12 0.97 13.29
C TYR A 150 0.77 1.16 14.53
N ARG A 151 0.77 2.35 15.15
CA ARG A 151 1.55 2.65 16.37
C ARG A 151 1.18 1.79 17.58
N ASN A 152 0.00 1.19 17.56
CA ASN A 152 -0.52 0.34 18.64
C ASN A 152 -0.20 -1.15 18.40
N THR A 153 0.44 -1.52 17.29
CA THR A 153 0.76 -2.92 17.01
C THR A 153 2.10 -3.32 17.64
N ASP A 154 2.15 -4.54 18.19
CA ASP A 154 3.37 -5.09 18.82
C ASP A 154 4.53 -5.20 17.82
N ALA A 155 4.23 -5.58 16.57
CA ALA A 155 5.23 -5.66 15.51
C ALA A 155 5.83 -4.29 15.19
N TRP A 156 5.01 -3.25 15.05
CA TRP A 156 5.51 -1.90 14.77
C TRP A 156 6.32 -1.35 15.95
N GLN A 157 5.85 -1.51 17.19
CA GLN A 157 6.59 -1.02 18.37
C GLN A 157 7.97 -1.66 18.50
N LYS A 158 8.08 -2.98 18.23
CA LYS A 158 9.36 -3.68 18.19
C LYS A 158 10.28 -3.18 17.08
N LEU A 159 9.73 -2.90 15.90
CA LEU A 159 10.48 -2.35 14.78
C LEU A 159 10.97 -0.93 15.09
N ALA A 160 10.08 -0.05 15.55
CA ALA A 160 10.42 1.33 15.89
C ALA A 160 11.56 1.41 16.93
N ALA A 161 11.55 0.52 17.93
CA ALA A 161 12.61 0.42 18.91
C ALA A 161 13.93 -0.15 18.38
N ALA A 162 13.88 -0.99 17.33
CA ALA A 162 15.07 -1.67 16.79
C ALA A 162 15.81 -0.86 15.72
N ILE A 163 15.07 -0.03 14.97
CA ILE A 163 15.58 0.74 13.84
C ILE A 163 15.28 2.24 14.01
N SER A 164 14.15 2.72 13.49
CA SER A 164 13.63 4.07 13.69
C SER A 164 12.12 4.07 13.47
N GLU A 165 11.42 5.07 14.00
CA GLU A 165 9.99 5.24 13.74
C GLU A 165 9.72 5.42 12.24
N ASP A 166 10.56 6.15 11.52
CA ASP A 166 10.37 6.42 10.10
C ASP A 166 10.43 5.14 9.26
N CYS A 167 11.42 4.27 9.49
CA CYS A 167 11.53 3.01 8.76
C CYS A 167 10.43 2.02 9.16
N ALA A 168 10.08 1.95 10.45
CA ALA A 168 8.95 1.11 10.89
C ALA A 168 7.62 1.58 10.29
N THR A 169 7.41 2.90 10.23
CA THR A 169 6.22 3.53 9.63
C THR A 169 6.17 3.31 8.12
N TYR A 170 7.32 3.43 7.44
CA TYR A 170 7.43 3.15 6.01
C TYR A 170 6.89 1.74 5.69
N LEU A 171 7.34 0.72 6.41
CA LEU A 171 6.89 -0.67 6.20
C LEU A 171 5.41 -0.86 6.54
N ALA A 172 4.90 -0.23 7.60
CA ALA A 172 3.52 -0.39 8.05
C ALA A 172 2.48 0.28 7.15
N LEU A 173 2.88 1.33 6.41
CA LEU A 173 1.98 2.17 5.62
C LEU A 173 2.05 1.92 4.10
N ILE A 174 2.81 0.92 3.64
CA ILE A 174 2.84 0.55 2.21
C ILE A 174 1.42 0.21 1.76
N HIS A 175 0.98 0.91 0.72
CA HIS A 175 -0.39 0.83 0.24
C HIS A 175 -0.46 0.72 -1.27
N LEU A 176 -1.43 -0.03 -1.77
CA LEU A 176 -1.69 -0.20 -3.20
C LEU A 176 -2.99 0.50 -3.59
N ILE A 177 -2.93 1.24 -4.70
CA ILE A 177 -4.07 1.63 -5.50
C ILE A 177 -4.03 0.78 -6.77
N ASP A 178 -5.00 -0.13 -6.92
CA ASP A 178 -5.17 -0.91 -8.15
C ASP A 178 -6.13 -0.22 -9.13
N ALA A 179 -6.21 -0.74 -10.36
CA ALA A 179 -7.08 -0.21 -11.41
C ALA A 179 -8.57 -0.33 -11.05
N GLN A 180 -8.96 -1.41 -10.35
CA GLN A 180 -10.33 -1.60 -9.86
C GLN A 180 -10.70 -0.56 -8.81
N GLY A 181 -9.70 0.00 -8.13
CA GLY A 181 -9.88 0.96 -7.08
C GLY A 181 -10.47 2.29 -7.55
N ILE A 182 -10.42 2.58 -8.85
CA ILE A 182 -11.01 3.78 -9.47
C ILE A 182 -12.52 3.87 -9.21
N HIS A 183 -13.22 2.74 -9.19
CA HIS A 183 -14.66 2.70 -9.02
C HIS A 183 -15.13 2.65 -7.56
N SER A 184 -14.22 2.43 -6.61
CA SER A 184 -14.55 2.43 -5.19
C SER A 184 -14.41 3.85 -4.60
N PRO A 185 -15.20 4.21 -3.60
CA PRO A 185 -15.14 5.53 -2.96
C PRO A 185 -13.96 5.59 -1.96
N TYR A 186 -12.72 5.51 -2.47
CA TYR A 186 -11.49 5.53 -1.65
C TYR A 186 -11.34 6.85 -0.90
N ALA A 187 -11.40 7.97 -1.62
CA ALA A 187 -11.28 9.30 -1.05
C ALA A 187 -12.30 9.51 0.07
N GLU A 188 -13.54 9.09 -0.12
CA GLU A 188 -14.61 9.20 0.87
C GLU A 188 -14.30 8.43 2.17
N ARG A 189 -13.54 7.32 2.11
CA ARG A 189 -13.14 6.53 3.28
C ARG A 189 -11.97 7.13 4.09
N ILE A 190 -11.28 8.12 3.54
CA ILE A 190 -10.09 8.76 4.15
C ILE A 190 -10.21 10.28 4.32
N TRP A 191 -11.17 10.90 3.64
CA TRP A 191 -11.38 12.34 3.68
C TRP A 191 -11.67 12.88 5.09
N PRO A 192 -12.46 12.19 5.95
CA PRO A 192 -12.65 12.64 7.33
C PRO A 192 -11.32 12.84 8.08
N GLU A 193 -10.35 11.93 7.90
CA GLU A 193 -9.02 12.01 8.51
C GLU A 193 -8.12 13.10 7.91
N LEU A 194 -8.38 13.52 6.67
CA LEU A 194 -7.69 14.65 6.05
C LEU A 194 -8.19 15.98 6.58
N ILE A 195 -9.51 16.12 6.76
CA ILE A 195 -10.14 17.34 7.28
C ILE A 195 -9.72 17.62 8.73
N GLN A 196 -9.59 16.58 9.57
CA GLN A 196 -9.24 16.71 11.00
C GLN A 196 -8.00 17.59 11.23
N ASP A 197 -6.96 17.41 10.43
CA ASP A 197 -5.70 18.16 10.52
C ASP A 197 -5.48 19.11 9.33
N ARG A 198 -6.56 19.47 8.64
CA ARG A 198 -6.56 20.37 7.46
C ARG A 198 -5.62 19.98 6.31
N ARG A 199 -5.31 18.69 6.19
CA ARG A 199 -4.49 18.13 5.09
C ARG A 199 -5.25 18.11 3.75
N ASP A 200 -6.57 18.19 3.80
CA ASP A 200 -7.46 18.41 2.65
C ASP A 200 -7.08 19.65 1.83
N ILE A 201 -6.57 20.72 2.48
CA ILE A 201 -6.10 21.93 1.79
C ILE A 201 -4.95 21.60 0.83
N LYS A 202 -4.00 20.77 1.25
CA LYS A 202 -2.86 20.37 0.43
C LYS A 202 -3.33 19.59 -0.80
N VAL A 203 -4.26 18.65 -0.60
CA VAL A 203 -4.87 17.87 -1.70
C VAL A 203 -5.58 18.81 -2.69
N THR A 204 -6.39 19.74 -2.18
CA THR A 204 -7.16 20.70 -3.00
C THR A 204 -6.24 21.60 -3.83
N ARG A 205 -5.15 22.11 -3.23
CA ARG A 205 -4.13 22.90 -3.96
C ARG A 205 -3.49 22.10 -5.07
N MET A 206 -3.08 20.85 -4.79
CA MET A 206 -2.48 19.97 -5.81
C MET A 206 -3.46 19.68 -6.95
N LEU A 207 -4.75 19.45 -6.66
CA LEU A 207 -5.77 19.25 -7.69
C LEU A 207 -5.91 20.48 -8.59
N ASN A 208 -5.99 21.68 -8.00
CA ASN A 208 -6.04 22.94 -8.76
C ASN A 208 -4.79 23.14 -9.62
N ASP A 209 -3.61 22.83 -9.10
CA ASP A 209 -2.37 22.96 -9.84
C ASP A 209 -2.29 21.99 -11.02
N ILE A 210 -2.72 20.73 -10.83
CA ILE A 210 -2.67 19.66 -11.84
C ILE A 210 -3.73 19.87 -12.93
N TYR A 211 -5.00 20.05 -12.53
CA TYR A 211 -6.14 20.11 -13.45
C TYR A 211 -6.48 21.54 -13.89
N ARG A 212 -5.73 22.54 -13.42
CA ARG A 212 -5.98 23.96 -13.71
C ARG A 212 -7.40 24.39 -13.33
N THR A 213 -7.86 23.92 -12.17
CA THR A 213 -9.18 24.24 -11.60
C THR A 213 -9.07 25.33 -10.52
N ASN A 214 -10.21 25.79 -10.01
CA ASN A 214 -10.34 26.78 -8.94
C ASN A 214 -11.25 26.28 -7.81
N ILE A 215 -11.08 25.01 -7.43
CA ILE A 215 -11.80 24.39 -6.32
C ILE A 215 -11.44 25.11 -5.02
N GLU A 216 -12.45 25.60 -4.31
CA GLU A 216 -12.27 26.32 -3.04
C GLU A 216 -12.07 25.34 -1.88
N TYR A 217 -12.85 24.25 -1.88
CA TYR A 217 -12.76 23.14 -0.94
C TYR A 217 -13.48 21.91 -1.48
N LEU A 218 -13.19 20.73 -0.91
CA LEU A 218 -14.00 19.54 -1.11
C LEU A 218 -14.67 19.16 0.21
N SER A 219 -15.97 18.86 0.17
CA SER A 219 -16.74 18.49 1.35
C SER A 219 -17.75 17.39 1.05
N PHE A 220 -18.15 16.66 2.09
CA PHE A 220 -19.24 15.73 2.00
C PHE A 220 -20.57 16.47 1.96
N MET A 221 -21.38 16.21 0.94
CA MET A 221 -22.73 16.75 0.83
C MET A 221 -23.77 15.63 0.68
N PRO A 222 -24.95 15.80 1.29
CA PRO A 222 -26.08 14.91 1.01
C PRO A 222 -26.47 14.98 -0.47
N HIS A 223 -26.47 13.84 -1.14
CA HIS A 223 -27.08 13.66 -2.45
C HIS A 223 -28.30 12.73 -2.28
N PRO A 224 -29.35 12.79 -3.12
CA PRO A 224 -30.64 12.08 -2.93
C PRO A 224 -30.64 10.65 -2.39
N VAL A 225 -29.56 9.87 -2.60
CA VAL A 225 -29.46 8.46 -2.18
C VAL A 225 -28.23 8.16 -1.32
N GLN A 226 -27.23 9.05 -1.31
CA GLN A 226 -25.97 8.81 -0.59
C GLN A 226 -25.22 10.12 -0.33
N THR A 227 -24.33 10.15 0.64
CA THR A 227 -23.36 11.24 0.79
C THR A 227 -22.28 11.11 -0.27
N ARG A 228 -21.90 12.21 -0.92
CA ARG A 228 -20.81 12.26 -1.92
C ARG A 228 -19.78 13.30 -1.56
N LEU A 229 -18.54 13.09 -2.00
CA LEU A 229 -17.54 14.14 -2.01
C LEU A 229 -17.86 15.11 -3.15
N VAL A 230 -18.03 16.39 -2.81
CA VAL A 230 -18.36 17.47 -3.73
C VAL A 230 -17.22 18.48 -3.75
N ALA A 231 -16.76 18.83 -4.94
CA ALA A 231 -15.85 19.95 -5.17
C ALA A 231 -16.67 21.24 -5.29
N ALA A 232 -16.41 22.19 -4.40
CA ALA A 232 -17.00 23.53 -4.46
C ALA A 232 -16.16 24.43 -5.36
N PHE A 233 -16.77 24.95 -6.41
CA PHE A 233 -16.26 25.99 -7.29
C PHE A 233 -16.96 27.32 -6.96
N PRO A 234 -16.45 28.47 -7.41
CA PRO A 234 -17.02 29.78 -7.04
C PRO A 234 -18.53 29.94 -7.30
N GLU A 235 -19.04 29.31 -8.35
CA GLU A 235 -20.45 29.45 -8.77
C GLU A 235 -21.25 28.13 -8.69
N THR A 236 -20.62 27.00 -8.35
CA THR A 236 -21.28 25.69 -8.40
C THR A 236 -20.60 24.64 -7.52
N GLY A 237 -21.34 23.62 -7.11
CA GLY A 237 -20.79 22.42 -6.47
C GLY A 237 -21.02 21.21 -7.36
N LEU A 238 -19.95 20.49 -7.70
CA LEU A 238 -20.03 19.27 -8.51
C LEU A 238 -19.52 18.07 -7.71
N PRO A 239 -20.29 16.97 -7.64
CA PRO A 239 -19.78 15.70 -7.16
C PRO A 239 -18.48 15.33 -7.88
N VAL A 240 -17.47 14.84 -7.15
CA VAL A 240 -16.19 14.43 -7.71
C VAL A 240 -16.36 13.39 -8.83
N ASP A 241 -17.34 12.50 -8.66
CA ASP A 241 -17.70 11.48 -9.67
C ASP A 241 -18.13 12.08 -11.03
N TRP A 242 -18.54 13.35 -11.08
CA TRP A 242 -18.99 14.02 -12.30
C TRP A 242 -17.86 14.76 -13.01
N LEU A 243 -16.70 14.92 -12.36
CA LEU A 243 -15.52 15.58 -12.94
C LEU A 243 -14.68 14.61 -13.81
N GLY A 244 -15.16 13.38 -14.00
CA GLY A 244 -14.54 12.34 -14.82
C GLY A 244 -13.63 11.39 -14.03
N ASP A 245 -13.43 10.18 -14.58
CA ASP A 245 -12.67 9.11 -13.93
C ASP A 245 -11.23 9.51 -13.60
N GLY A 246 -10.57 10.25 -14.51
CA GLY A 246 -9.21 10.74 -14.28
C GLY A 246 -9.13 11.68 -13.08
N PHE A 247 -10.07 12.63 -12.95
CA PHE A 247 -10.12 13.54 -11.80
C PHE A 247 -10.37 12.77 -10.51
N ARG A 248 -11.34 11.85 -10.51
CA ARG A 248 -11.63 10.98 -9.35
C ARG A 248 -10.40 10.16 -8.93
N TYR A 249 -9.68 9.60 -9.89
CA TYR A 249 -8.46 8.83 -9.62
C TYR A 249 -7.36 9.70 -9.01
N ALA A 250 -7.18 10.92 -9.51
CA ALA A 250 -6.24 11.87 -8.93
C ALA A 250 -6.62 12.25 -7.49
N VAL A 251 -7.91 12.45 -7.18
CA VAL A 251 -8.35 12.66 -5.79
C VAL A 251 -7.91 11.49 -4.91
N ASN A 252 -8.12 10.24 -5.34
CA ASN A 252 -7.71 9.05 -4.59
C ASN A 252 -6.18 8.99 -4.37
N ILE A 253 -5.39 9.16 -5.43
CA ILE A 253 -3.91 9.14 -5.37
C ILE A 253 -3.40 10.24 -4.42
N LEU A 254 -3.89 11.47 -4.58
CA LEU A 254 -3.41 12.61 -3.80
C LEU A 254 -3.84 12.51 -2.33
N ALA A 255 -5.09 12.09 -2.07
CA ALA A 255 -5.59 11.91 -0.72
C ALA A 255 -4.79 10.82 0.03
N LEU A 256 -4.49 9.69 -0.62
CA LEU A 256 -3.65 8.64 -0.05
C LEU A 256 -2.19 9.09 0.07
N GLY A 257 -1.63 9.76 -0.93
CA GLY A 257 -0.26 10.27 -0.90
C GLY A 257 -0.03 11.28 0.23
N VAL A 258 -1.02 12.13 0.54
CA VAL A 258 -0.97 13.03 1.70
C VAL A 258 -1.19 12.28 3.02
N SER A 259 -2.03 11.24 3.02
CA SER A 259 -2.31 10.43 4.22
C SER A 259 -1.15 9.53 4.63
N LEU A 260 -0.41 9.00 3.66
CA LEU A 260 0.64 7.99 3.80
C LEU A 260 2.05 8.59 3.64
N HIS A 261 2.19 9.87 3.98
CA HIS A 261 3.47 10.57 3.89
C HIS A 261 4.58 9.82 4.62
N GLY A 262 5.74 9.64 3.96
CA GLY A 262 6.88 8.91 4.51
C GLY A 262 6.82 7.39 4.30
N SER A 263 5.95 6.91 3.41
CA SER A 263 5.84 5.50 3.02
C SER A 263 5.82 5.33 1.49
N ALA A 264 5.49 4.13 1.01
CA ALA A 264 5.34 3.80 -0.40
C ALA A 264 3.86 3.74 -0.81
N LEU A 265 3.51 4.56 -1.80
CA LEU A 265 2.26 4.42 -2.53
C LEU A 265 2.54 3.64 -3.83
N LEU A 266 1.96 2.45 -3.94
CA LEU A 266 2.05 1.59 -5.10
C LEU A 266 0.85 1.88 -5.99
N VAL A 267 1.09 2.21 -7.25
CA VAL A 267 0.04 2.52 -8.22
C VAL A 267 0.18 1.55 -9.37
N GLU A 268 -0.88 0.79 -9.67
CA GLU A 268 -0.94 -0.08 -10.83
C GLU A 268 -1.78 0.57 -11.93
N GLU A 269 -1.37 0.39 -13.19
CA GLU A 269 -2.12 0.86 -14.37
C GLU A 269 -2.46 2.37 -14.30
N MET A 270 -1.45 3.19 -13.97
CA MET A 270 -1.60 4.64 -13.82
C MET A 270 -2.04 5.33 -15.12
N GLU A 271 -1.79 4.69 -16.26
CA GLU A 271 -2.23 5.13 -17.58
C GLU A 271 -3.73 4.95 -17.82
N THR A 272 -4.39 4.04 -17.09
CA THR A 272 -5.79 3.75 -17.29
C THR A 272 -6.63 4.94 -16.76
N HIS A 273 -7.60 5.40 -17.56
CA HIS A 273 -8.50 6.53 -17.26
C HIS A 273 -7.87 7.93 -17.27
N GLN A 274 -6.59 8.09 -17.62
CA GLN A 274 -6.01 9.41 -17.90
C GLN A 274 -6.07 9.69 -19.42
N HIS A 275 -6.60 10.85 -19.78
CA HIS A 275 -6.50 11.34 -21.16
C HIS A 275 -5.04 11.74 -21.45
N PRO A 276 -4.52 11.50 -22.67
CA PRO A 276 -3.20 11.99 -23.11
C PRO A 276 -3.05 13.51 -22.98
#